data_AF-A0A8B6FCG8-F1
#
_entry.id   AF-A0A8B6FCG8-F1
#
_cell.length_a   1.000
_cell.length_b   1.000
_cell.length_c   1.000
_cell.angle_alpha   90.00
_cell.angle_beta   90.00
_cell.angle_gamma   90.00
#
_symmetry.space_group_name_H-M   'P 1'
#
loop_
_entity.id
_entity.type
_entity.pdbx_description
1 polymer ?
#
loop_
_entity_poly.entity_id
_entity_poly.type
_entity_poly.pdbx_seq_one_letter_code
_entity_poly.pdbx_strand_id
1 'polypeptide(L)'
;MSKNAVKSVAQNLGVTSQSIIRKAEELLQLVDIRVGSQSLTVLNLTGSCCVVMCIDLAATGSGQPVNKGEALRLSGVNKKIYRNGLKTLESMLGLEEQTTIRDLAIKFGCTGAADLACQVLQSYEKSFSGADMDFSGSLFMASSLCAACRVLKIKVDRTKLIEICSIKRSTFDKLTTDLEKIATKLIGNKKVVQEKKKNTIVDDIERLSQDEVSTPKKQKEEEEQNIKTDYEQWKKQILENARIAIKDGK
;
A
#
# COMPACT_ATOMS: atom_id res chain seq x y z
N MET A 1 27.99 14.63 -24.35
CA MET A 1 29.00 13.57 -24.59
C MET A 1 28.85 13.03 -26.00
N SER A 2 29.94 12.62 -26.66
CA SER A 2 29.91 12.25 -28.09
C SER A 2 29.31 10.85 -28.31
N LYS A 3 28.40 10.71 -29.29
CA LYS A 3 27.76 9.44 -29.72
C LYS A 3 28.78 8.32 -30.00
N ASN A 4 30.00 8.70 -30.40
CA ASN A 4 31.09 7.76 -30.66
C ASN A 4 31.57 7.03 -29.40
N ALA A 5 31.49 7.68 -28.22
CA ALA A 5 31.85 7.06 -26.95
C ALA A 5 30.88 5.94 -26.56
N VAL A 6 29.58 6.13 -26.81
CA VAL A 6 28.54 5.13 -26.50
C VAL A 6 28.76 3.85 -27.31
N LYS A 7 29.05 3.98 -28.61
CA LYS A 7 29.33 2.85 -29.50
C LYS A 7 30.55 2.04 -29.07
N SER A 8 31.65 2.71 -28.75
CA SER A 8 32.88 2.05 -28.31
C SER A 8 32.68 1.30 -26.99
N VAL A 9 32.00 1.93 -26.02
CA VAL A 9 31.72 1.30 -24.72
C VAL A 9 30.73 0.14 -24.87
N ALA A 10 29.71 0.26 -25.73
CA ALA A 10 28.76 -0.82 -26.00
C ALA A 10 29.45 -2.05 -26.60
N GLN A 11 30.39 -1.85 -27.54
CA GLN A 11 31.20 -2.94 -28.09
C GLN A 11 32.02 -3.65 -27.02
N ASN A 12 32.66 -2.90 -26.12
CA ASN A 12 33.43 -3.47 -25.01
C ASN A 12 32.56 -4.25 -24.01
N LEU A 13 31.28 -3.91 -23.91
CA LEU A 13 30.28 -4.60 -23.07
C LEU A 13 29.64 -5.82 -23.75
N GLY A 14 29.98 -6.10 -25.02
CA GLY A 14 29.38 -7.18 -25.80
C GLY A 14 27.99 -6.83 -26.37
N VAL A 15 27.61 -5.56 -26.38
CA VAL A 15 26.33 -5.08 -26.90
C VAL A 15 26.52 -4.60 -28.34
N THR A 16 26.16 -5.44 -29.31
CA THR A 16 26.28 -5.13 -30.75
C THR A 16 24.98 -4.64 -31.36
N SER A 17 23.85 -4.77 -30.64
CA SER A 17 22.54 -4.40 -31.18
C SER A 17 22.38 -2.89 -31.35
N GLN A 18 22.14 -2.47 -32.59
CA GLN A 18 22.00 -1.05 -32.94
C GLN A 18 20.78 -0.38 -32.30
N SER A 19 19.72 -1.13 -31.99
CA SER A 19 18.54 -0.62 -31.27
C SER A 19 18.88 -0.27 -29.82
N ILE A 20 19.67 -1.11 -29.14
CA ILE A 20 20.11 -0.90 -27.76
C ILE A 20 21.05 0.29 -27.68
N ILE A 21 21.97 0.42 -28.64
CA ILE A 21 22.89 1.56 -28.72
C ILE A 21 22.10 2.87 -28.88
N ARG A 22 21.11 2.91 -29.77
CA ARG A 22 20.25 4.10 -29.94
C ARG A 22 19.49 4.42 -28.66
N LYS A 23 18.91 3.42 -28.00
CA LYS A 23 18.19 3.60 -26.74
C LYS A 23 19.12 4.09 -25.62
N ALA A 24 20.36 3.60 -25.55
CA ALA A 24 21.35 4.09 -24.60
C ALA A 24 21.74 5.56 -24.86
N GLU A 25 21.85 5.98 -26.13
CA GLU A 25 22.07 7.38 -26.49
C GLU A 25 20.90 8.27 -26.05
N GLU A 26 19.66 7.83 -26.26
CA GLU A 26 18.45 8.53 -25.81
C GLU A 26 18.40 8.65 -24.29
N LEU A 27 18.71 7.57 -23.56
CA LEU A 27 18.77 7.59 -22.09
C LEU A 27 19.83 8.57 -21.60
N LEU A 28 20.99 8.65 -22.26
CA LEU A 28 22.05 9.58 -21.90
C LEU A 28 21.64 11.04 -22.11
N GLN A 29 20.91 11.32 -23.21
CA GLN A 29 20.31 12.64 -23.43
C GLN A 29 19.25 12.96 -22.37
N LEU A 30 18.42 11.98 -22.03
CA LEU A 30 17.38 12.13 -21.01
C LEU A 30 17.98 12.39 -19.62
N VAL A 31 19.09 11.72 -19.27
CA VAL A 31 19.85 11.99 -18.05
C VAL A 31 20.34 13.44 -18.03
N ASP A 32 20.88 13.95 -19.13
CA ASP A 32 21.37 15.33 -19.19
C ASP A 32 20.23 16.34 -18.99
N ILE A 33 19.05 16.08 -19.56
CA ILE A 33 17.86 16.95 -19.47
C ILE A 33 17.19 16.87 -18.08
N ARG A 34 17.03 15.66 -17.51
CA ARG A 34 16.20 15.42 -16.32
C ARG A 34 17.00 15.44 -15.01
N VAL A 35 18.23 14.94 -15.05
CA VAL A 35 19.08 14.78 -13.86
C VAL A 35 20.05 15.95 -13.76
N GLY A 36 20.66 16.33 -14.88
CA GLY A 36 21.63 17.42 -14.95
C GLY A 36 22.98 17.08 -14.30
N SER A 37 24.03 17.80 -14.72
CA SER A 37 25.43 17.51 -14.31
C SER A 37 25.68 17.64 -12.80
N GLN A 38 24.93 18.50 -12.09
CA GLN A 38 25.09 18.70 -10.65
C GLN A 38 24.60 17.48 -9.84
N SER A 39 23.45 16.90 -10.21
CA SER A 39 22.90 15.73 -9.52
C SER A 39 23.77 14.49 -9.73
N LEU A 40 24.36 14.32 -10.92
CA LEU A 40 25.34 13.27 -11.19
C LEU A 40 26.60 13.39 -10.31
N THR A 41 27.05 14.62 -10.07
CA THR A 41 28.23 14.89 -9.21
C THR A 41 27.93 14.53 -7.76
N VAL A 42 26.74 14.85 -7.24
CA VAL A 42 26.30 14.47 -5.88
C VAL A 42 26.23 12.95 -5.72
N LEU A 43 25.87 12.22 -6.79
CA LEU A 43 25.84 10.75 -6.81
C LEU A 43 27.23 10.11 -6.99
N ASN A 44 28.30 10.90 -7.08
CA ASN A 44 29.66 10.46 -7.42
C ASN A 44 29.73 9.67 -8.74
N LEU A 45 28.88 10.04 -9.71
CA LEU A 45 28.83 9.42 -11.02
C LEU A 45 29.69 10.22 -12.00
N THR A 46 30.75 9.61 -12.50
CA THR A 46 31.59 10.18 -13.56
C THR A 46 30.90 10.07 -14.92
N GLY A 47 31.34 10.87 -15.89
CA GLY A 47 30.77 10.82 -17.24
C GLY A 47 30.87 9.44 -17.90
N SER A 48 31.98 8.71 -17.70
CA SER A 48 32.14 7.33 -18.18
C SER A 48 31.19 6.34 -17.49
N CYS A 49 30.99 6.50 -16.17
CA CYS A 49 30.08 5.67 -15.38
C CYS A 49 28.63 5.81 -15.87
N CYS A 50 28.15 7.04 -16.13
CA CYS A 50 26.81 7.27 -16.65
C CYS A 50 26.59 6.62 -18.02
N VAL A 51 27.58 6.67 -18.92
CA VAL A 51 27.49 6.00 -20.24
C VAL A 51 27.32 4.49 -20.08
N VAL A 52 28.13 3.86 -19.22
CA VAL A 52 28.04 2.43 -18.96
C VAL A 52 26.68 2.06 -18.35
N MET A 53 26.20 2.83 -17.37
CA MET A 53 24.89 2.61 -16.73
C MET A 53 23.72 2.76 -17.71
N CYS A 54 23.77 3.75 -18.62
CA CYS A 54 22.71 3.93 -19.63
C CYS A 54 22.68 2.76 -20.62
N ILE A 55 23.83 2.20 -20.98
CA ILE A 55 23.91 1.00 -21.83
C ILE A 55 23.36 -0.23 -21.07
N ASP A 56 23.71 -0.38 -19.79
CA ASP A 56 23.22 -1.46 -18.93
C ASP A 56 21.68 -1.42 -18.79
N LEU A 57 21.13 -0.23 -18.51
CA LEU A 57 19.69 0.00 -18.45
C LEU A 57 18.99 -0.30 -19.80
N ALA A 58 19.55 0.15 -20.91
CA ALA A 58 18.98 -0.09 -22.25
C ALA A 58 18.98 -1.59 -22.62
N ALA A 59 20.07 -2.29 -22.31
CA ALA A 59 20.20 -3.71 -22.56
C ALA A 59 19.28 -4.54 -21.66
N THR A 60 19.23 -4.23 -20.37
CA THR A 60 18.32 -4.86 -19.40
C THR A 60 16.86 -4.67 -19.82
N GLY A 61 16.46 -3.46 -20.21
CA GLY A 61 15.11 -3.17 -20.71
C GLY A 61 14.78 -3.84 -22.05
N SER A 62 15.77 -4.43 -22.72
CA SER A 62 15.61 -5.19 -23.98
C SER A 62 15.85 -6.69 -23.78
N GLY A 63 15.98 -7.15 -22.52
CA GLY A 63 16.20 -8.56 -22.17
C GLY A 63 17.57 -9.11 -22.57
N GLN A 64 18.55 -8.25 -22.86
CA GLN A 64 19.91 -8.66 -23.20
C GLN A 64 20.81 -8.65 -21.95
N PRO A 65 21.48 -9.77 -21.64
CA PRO A 65 22.37 -9.83 -20.49
C PRO A 65 23.65 -9.01 -20.74
N VAL A 66 24.00 -8.14 -19.79
CA VAL A 66 25.26 -7.37 -19.81
C VAL A 66 26.28 -8.01 -18.87
N ASN A 67 27.55 -8.04 -19.30
CA ASN A 67 28.63 -8.50 -18.44
C ASN A 67 28.90 -7.49 -17.31
N LYS A 68 28.42 -7.81 -16.11
CA LYS A 68 28.54 -6.96 -14.91
C LYS A 68 29.98 -6.72 -14.47
N GLY A 69 30.90 -7.64 -14.75
CA GLY A 69 32.32 -7.48 -14.42
C GLY A 69 32.99 -6.43 -15.28
N GLU A 70 32.74 -6.50 -16.59
CA GLU A 70 33.20 -5.50 -17.57
C GLU A 70 32.56 -4.13 -17.34
N ALA A 71 31.25 -4.09 -17.05
CA ALA A 71 30.56 -2.85 -16.71
C ALA A 71 31.17 -2.17 -15.47
N LEU A 72 31.50 -2.95 -14.44
CA LEU A 72 32.14 -2.41 -13.26
C LEU A 72 33.54 -1.85 -13.57
N ARG A 73 34.32 -2.57 -14.39
CA ARG A 73 35.65 -2.13 -14.83
C ARG A 73 35.61 -0.84 -15.64
N LEU A 74 34.70 -0.75 -16.62
CA LEU A 74 34.56 0.39 -17.52
C LEU A 74 33.96 1.62 -16.82
N SER A 75 33.08 1.40 -15.85
CA SER A 75 32.47 2.49 -15.07
C SER A 75 33.46 3.14 -14.09
N GLY A 76 34.50 2.42 -13.66
CA GLY A 76 35.52 2.91 -12.74
C GLY A 76 35.00 3.15 -11.31
N VAL A 77 33.84 2.61 -10.95
CA VAL A 77 33.23 2.76 -9.63
C VAL A 77 33.17 1.44 -8.87
N ASN A 78 33.01 1.51 -7.55
CA ASN A 78 32.84 0.32 -6.72
C ASN A 78 31.44 -0.30 -6.94
N LYS A 79 31.29 -1.62 -6.71
CA LYS A 79 30.05 -2.39 -6.93
C LYS A 79 28.84 -1.79 -6.23
N LYS A 80 29.05 -1.23 -5.02
CA LYS A 80 28.00 -0.55 -4.24
C LYS A 80 27.52 0.73 -4.92
N ILE A 81 28.45 1.57 -5.38
CA ILE A 81 28.16 2.82 -6.08
C ILE A 81 27.50 2.51 -7.42
N TYR A 82 28.01 1.52 -8.16
CA TYR A 82 27.43 1.09 -9.42
C TYR A 82 25.96 0.67 -9.26
N ARG A 83 25.67 -0.23 -8.32
CA ARG A 83 24.31 -0.70 -8.08
C ARG A 83 23.38 0.42 -7.62
N ASN A 84 23.83 1.28 -6.71
CA ASN A 84 23.01 2.38 -6.23
C ASN A 84 22.76 3.40 -7.34
N GLY A 85 23.79 3.79 -8.09
CA GLY A 85 23.68 4.72 -9.21
C GLY A 85 22.74 4.22 -10.30
N LEU A 86 22.83 2.94 -10.65
CA LEU A 86 21.94 2.32 -11.63
C LEU A 86 20.47 2.37 -11.17
N LYS A 87 20.20 2.03 -9.91
CA LYS A 87 18.83 2.09 -9.35
C LYS A 87 18.31 3.53 -9.24
N THR A 88 19.18 4.48 -8.87
CA THR A 88 18.80 5.90 -8.82
C THR A 88 18.50 6.45 -10.21
N LEU A 89 19.32 6.13 -11.22
CA LEU A 89 19.07 6.54 -12.60
C LEU A 89 17.80 5.90 -13.16
N GLU A 90 17.57 4.61 -12.90
CA GLU A 90 16.33 3.90 -13.26
C GLU A 90 15.09 4.64 -12.69
N SER A 91 15.13 5.03 -11.42
CA SER A 91 14.05 5.78 -10.77
C SER A 91 13.88 7.19 -11.35
N MET A 92 14.97 7.95 -11.54
CA MET A 92 14.92 9.31 -12.10
C MET A 92 14.43 9.34 -13.55
N LEU A 93 14.75 8.31 -14.32
CA LEU A 93 14.34 8.14 -15.72
C LEU A 93 12.95 7.50 -15.87
N GLY A 94 12.32 7.07 -14.77
CA GLY A 94 11.02 6.41 -14.80
C GLY A 94 11.03 5.04 -15.48
N LEU A 95 12.18 4.35 -15.44
CA LEU A 95 12.36 3.01 -16.00
C LEU A 95 12.09 1.91 -14.96
N GLU A 96 11.63 2.27 -13.77
CA GLU A 96 11.38 1.32 -12.70
C GLU A 96 10.26 0.35 -13.09
N GLU A 97 10.52 -0.95 -12.95
CA GLU A 97 9.48 -1.97 -13.08
C GLU A 97 8.38 -1.67 -12.06
N GLN A 98 7.17 -1.41 -12.56
CA GLN A 98 6.00 -1.13 -11.75
C GLN A 98 5.73 -2.31 -10.83
N THR A 99 6.18 -2.19 -9.58
CA THR A 99 6.07 -3.26 -8.60
C THR A 99 4.71 -3.15 -7.95
N THR A 100 3.79 -4.07 -8.24
CA THR A 100 2.45 -3.98 -7.64
C THR A 100 2.49 -4.23 -6.13
N ILE A 101 1.46 -3.79 -5.41
CA ILE A 101 1.29 -4.08 -3.97
C ILE A 101 1.39 -5.60 -3.71
N ARG A 102 0.89 -6.43 -4.64
CA ARG A 102 0.93 -7.89 -4.54
C ARG A 102 2.34 -8.43 -4.71
N ASP A 103 3.12 -7.91 -5.65
CA ASP A 103 4.52 -8.30 -5.84
C ASP A 103 5.36 -7.95 -4.60
N LEU A 104 5.11 -6.77 -4.02
CA LEU A 104 5.74 -6.35 -2.78
C LEU A 104 5.34 -7.28 -1.62
N ALA A 105 4.06 -7.65 -1.52
CA ALA A 105 3.59 -8.57 -0.51
C ALA A 105 4.22 -9.97 -0.64
N ILE A 106 4.44 -10.46 -1.87
CA ILE A 106 5.15 -11.72 -2.12
C ILE A 106 6.63 -11.60 -1.69
N LYS A 107 7.32 -10.53 -2.11
CA LYS A 107 8.74 -10.28 -1.77
C LYS A 107 8.99 -10.23 -0.25
N PHE A 108 8.00 -9.79 0.53
CA PHE A 108 8.08 -9.66 1.99
C PHE A 108 7.32 -10.75 2.75
N GLY A 109 6.69 -11.72 2.08
CA GLY A 109 5.95 -12.81 2.72
C GLY A 109 4.68 -12.37 3.44
N CYS A 110 4.08 -11.24 3.07
CA CYS A 110 2.87 -10.66 3.68
C CYS A 110 1.66 -10.63 2.73
N THR A 111 1.49 -11.68 1.92
CA THR A 111 0.40 -11.79 0.94
C THR A 111 -1.00 -11.64 1.53
N GLY A 112 -1.21 -12.08 2.78
CA GLY A 112 -2.48 -11.90 3.50
C GLY A 112 -2.88 -10.44 3.77
N ALA A 113 -1.94 -9.49 3.67
CA ALA A 113 -2.22 -8.06 3.80
C ALA A 113 -2.48 -7.35 2.47
N ALA A 114 -2.21 -8.00 1.32
CA ALA A 114 -2.22 -7.35 0.01
C ALA A 114 -3.60 -6.78 -0.36
N ASP A 115 -4.68 -7.55 -0.17
CA ASP A 115 -6.02 -7.11 -0.55
C ASP A 115 -6.52 -5.95 0.32
N LEU A 116 -6.16 -5.94 1.61
CA LEU A 116 -6.45 -4.82 2.50
C LEU A 116 -5.64 -3.59 2.10
N ALA A 117 -4.36 -3.75 1.78
CA ALA A 117 -3.50 -2.66 1.33
C ALA A 117 -4.04 -1.99 0.06
N CYS A 118 -4.50 -2.77 -0.93
CA CYS A 118 -5.17 -2.24 -2.12
C CYS A 118 -6.43 -1.43 -1.77
N GLN A 119 -7.29 -1.95 -0.88
CA GLN A 119 -8.51 -1.25 -0.45
C GLN A 119 -8.22 0.05 0.31
N VAL A 120 -7.17 0.05 1.13
CA VAL A 120 -6.70 1.23 1.86
C VAL A 120 -6.23 2.30 0.89
N LEU A 121 -5.40 1.93 -0.08
CA LEU A 121 -4.89 2.87 -1.08
C LEU A 121 -6.01 3.46 -1.94
N GLN A 122 -6.95 2.63 -2.41
CA GLN A 122 -8.12 3.09 -3.16
C GLN A 122 -9.03 4.03 -2.34
N SER A 123 -9.20 3.75 -1.05
CA SER A 123 -10.00 4.61 -0.17
C SER A 123 -9.30 5.95 0.08
N TYR A 124 -7.97 5.94 0.17
CA TYR A 124 -7.16 7.14 0.32
C TYR A 124 -7.24 8.01 -0.93
N GLU A 125 -7.05 7.44 -2.12
CA GLU A 125 -7.19 8.11 -3.41
C GLU A 125 -8.58 8.76 -3.58
N LYS A 126 -9.66 8.03 -3.27
CA LYS A 126 -11.04 8.56 -3.33
C LYS A 126 -11.31 9.70 -2.36
N SER A 127 -10.61 9.72 -1.23
CA SER A 127 -10.77 10.75 -0.20
C SER A 127 -9.86 11.95 -0.44
N PHE A 128 -8.94 11.86 -1.41
CA PHE A 128 -7.99 12.91 -1.73
C PHE A 128 -8.61 13.89 -2.72
N SER A 129 -8.77 15.14 -2.30
CA SER A 129 -9.33 16.23 -3.12
C SER A 129 -8.26 17.14 -3.73
N GLY A 130 -6.97 16.81 -3.56
CA GLY A 130 -5.84 17.54 -4.13
C GLY A 130 -5.54 17.13 -5.57
N ALA A 131 -4.95 18.03 -6.35
CA ALA A 131 -4.64 17.81 -7.76
C ALA A 131 -3.67 16.62 -7.99
N ASP A 132 -3.97 15.88 -9.06
CA ASP A 132 -3.18 14.90 -9.84
C ASP A 132 -1.89 14.38 -9.18
N MET A 133 -2.04 13.65 -8.07
CA MET A 133 -0.94 12.96 -7.41
C MET A 133 -0.93 11.50 -7.87
N ASP A 134 0.21 11.03 -8.38
CA ASP A 134 0.36 9.63 -8.78
C ASP A 134 0.47 8.72 -7.54
N PHE A 135 -0.63 8.02 -7.24
CA PHE A 135 -0.70 7.03 -6.17
C PHE A 135 -0.06 5.68 -6.54
N SER A 136 0.39 5.50 -7.79
CA SER A 136 1.14 4.33 -8.24
C SER A 136 2.61 4.35 -7.78
N GLY A 137 3.05 5.41 -7.10
CA GLY A 137 4.42 5.49 -6.59
C GLY A 137 4.74 4.45 -5.52
N SER A 138 5.98 3.95 -5.51
CA SER A 138 6.52 2.99 -4.53
C SER A 138 6.29 3.42 -3.07
N LEU A 139 6.23 4.73 -2.78
CA LEU A 139 5.88 5.28 -1.47
C LEU A 139 4.49 4.85 -0.99
N PHE A 140 3.47 4.99 -1.83
CA PHE A 140 2.08 4.70 -1.48
C PHE A 140 1.83 3.19 -1.36
N MET A 141 2.42 2.40 -2.27
CA MET A 141 2.32 0.95 -2.24
C MET A 141 3.00 0.35 -1.01
N ALA A 142 4.21 0.78 -0.68
CA ALA A 142 4.91 0.31 0.50
C ALA A 142 4.23 0.75 1.80
N SER A 143 3.75 2.00 1.87
CA SER A 143 3.09 2.53 3.08
C SER A 143 1.74 1.86 3.33
N SER A 144 0.95 1.63 2.29
CA SER A 144 -0.35 0.93 2.39
C SER A 144 -0.17 -0.53 2.82
N LEU A 145 0.82 -1.22 2.27
CA LEU A 145 1.15 -2.59 2.67
C LEU A 145 1.59 -2.66 4.13
N CYS A 146 2.46 -1.74 4.57
CA CYS A 146 2.91 -1.66 5.95
C CYS A 146 1.75 -1.37 6.92
N ALA A 147 0.88 -0.42 6.57
CA ALA A 147 -0.31 -0.09 7.35
C ALA A 147 -1.25 -1.31 7.49
N ALA A 148 -1.51 -2.01 6.38
CA ALA A 148 -2.32 -3.23 6.41
C ALA A 148 -1.69 -4.34 7.27
N CYS A 149 -0.37 -4.54 7.17
CA CYS A 149 0.35 -5.51 8.00
C CYS A 149 0.24 -5.20 9.49
N ARG A 150 0.34 -3.91 9.89
CA ARG A 150 0.21 -3.49 11.29
C ARG A 150 -1.17 -3.83 11.86
N VAL A 151 -2.24 -3.47 11.16
CA VAL A 151 -3.60 -3.73 11.65
C VAL A 151 -3.91 -5.23 11.69
N LEU A 152 -3.39 -6.00 10.73
CA LEU A 152 -3.52 -7.45 10.70
C LEU A 152 -2.51 -8.20 11.59
N LYS A 153 -1.64 -7.47 12.31
CA LYS A 153 -0.57 -8.03 13.16
C LYS A 153 0.39 -8.98 12.42
N ILE A 154 0.60 -8.76 11.12
CA ILE A 154 1.55 -9.48 10.29
C ILE A 154 2.92 -8.81 10.42
N LYS A 155 3.97 -9.60 10.70
CA LYS A 155 5.33 -9.10 10.80
C LYS A 155 5.87 -8.73 9.42
N VAL A 156 6.41 -7.53 9.28
CA VAL A 156 7.09 -7.08 8.05
C VAL A 156 8.40 -6.40 8.41
N ASP A 157 9.45 -6.64 7.62
CA ASP A 157 10.73 -5.94 7.78
C ASP A 157 10.64 -4.53 7.18
N ARG A 158 10.25 -3.58 8.03
CA ARG A 158 10.07 -2.18 7.65
C ARG A 158 11.37 -1.51 7.18
N THR A 159 12.51 -1.85 7.76
CA THR A 159 13.78 -1.22 7.39
C THR A 159 14.16 -1.63 5.96
N LYS A 160 14.06 -2.93 5.68
CA LYS A 160 14.31 -3.46 4.34
C LYS A 160 13.30 -2.95 3.30
N LEU A 161 12.04 -2.75 3.69
CA LEU A 161 11.01 -2.18 2.83
C LEU A 161 11.36 -0.75 2.37
N ILE A 162 11.79 0.09 3.32
CA ILE A 162 12.18 1.48 3.03
C ILE A 162 13.42 1.54 2.15
N GLU A 163 14.39 0.65 2.38
CA GLU A 163 15.61 0.56 1.58
C GLU A 163 15.34 0.10 0.14
N ILE A 164 14.55 -0.97 -0.04
CA ILE A 164 14.23 -1.50 -1.36
C ILE A 164 13.45 -0.49 -2.19
N CYS A 165 12.47 0.19 -1.59
CA CYS A 165 11.67 1.19 -2.28
C CYS A 165 12.36 2.58 -2.33
N SER A 166 13.56 2.73 -1.76
CA SER A 166 14.31 3.99 -1.72
C SER A 166 13.52 5.19 -1.18
N ILE A 167 12.76 4.99 -0.10
CA ILE A 167 11.84 5.99 0.45
C ILE A 167 12.48 6.76 1.62
N LYS A 168 12.15 8.04 1.78
CA LYS A 168 12.51 8.81 2.99
C LYS A 168 11.70 8.34 4.20
N ARG A 169 12.39 7.83 5.23
CA ARG A 169 11.79 7.28 6.48
C ARG A 169 10.73 8.19 7.10
N SER A 170 11.01 9.49 7.23
CA SER A 170 10.08 10.45 7.85
C SER A 170 8.78 10.62 7.09
N THR A 171 8.82 10.56 5.75
CA THR A 171 7.64 10.68 4.89
C THR A 171 6.83 9.39 4.93
N PHE A 172 7.53 8.25 4.87
CA PHE A 172 6.94 6.93 5.00
C PHE A 172 6.17 6.76 6.31
N ASP A 173 6.73 7.19 7.46
CA ASP A 173 6.08 7.05 8.76
C ASP A 173 4.77 7.83 8.87
N LYS A 174 4.79 9.09 8.41
CA LYS A 174 3.59 9.94 8.39
C LYS A 174 2.49 9.32 7.55
N LEU A 175 2.81 8.96 6.31
CA LEU A 175 1.85 8.36 5.39
C LEU A 175 1.33 7.01 5.91
N THR A 176 2.19 6.14 6.44
CA THR A 176 1.79 4.86 7.02
C THR A 176 0.79 5.06 8.15
N THR A 177 1.01 6.04 9.03
CA THR A 177 0.11 6.34 10.15
C THR A 177 -1.26 6.80 9.66
N ASP A 178 -1.32 7.60 8.60
CA ASP A 178 -2.59 8.06 8.03
C ASP A 178 -3.35 6.93 7.33
N LEU A 179 -2.64 6.07 6.58
CA LEU A 179 -3.22 4.88 5.96
C LEU A 179 -3.68 3.84 6.99
N GLU A 180 -3.03 3.74 8.15
CA GLU A 180 -3.39 2.83 9.25
C GLU A 180 -4.77 3.19 9.85
N LYS A 181 -5.11 4.47 9.94
CA LYS A 181 -6.45 4.93 10.35
C LYS A 181 -7.52 4.45 9.37
N ILE A 182 -7.23 4.49 8.07
CA ILE A 182 -8.14 4.01 7.02
C ILE A 182 -8.28 2.49 7.09
N ALA A 183 -7.16 1.77 7.23
CA ALA A 183 -7.13 0.32 7.37
C ALA A 183 -7.98 -0.16 8.56
N THR A 184 -7.86 0.52 9.70
CA THR A 184 -8.65 0.21 10.90
C THR A 184 -10.14 0.43 10.68
N LYS A 185 -10.54 1.53 10.03
CA LYS A 185 -11.94 1.80 9.65
C LYS A 185 -12.50 0.72 8.72
N LEU A 186 -11.72 0.29 7.72
CA LEU A 186 -12.15 -0.75 6.77
C LEU A 186 -12.36 -2.12 7.44
N ILE A 187 -11.49 -2.49 8.39
CA ILE A 187 -11.67 -3.72 9.18
C ILE A 187 -12.87 -3.61 10.13
N GLY A 188 -13.04 -2.46 10.80
CA GLY A 188 -14.20 -2.19 11.64
C GLY A 188 -15.52 -2.32 10.87
N ASN A 189 -15.60 -1.71 9.68
CA ASN A 189 -16.78 -1.81 8.83
C ASN A 189 -17.07 -3.24 8.35
N LYS A 190 -16.04 -4.06 8.08
CA LYS A 190 -16.26 -5.48 7.73
C LYS A 190 -16.89 -6.29 8.85
N LYS A 191 -16.54 -6.03 10.12
CA LYS A 191 -17.19 -6.68 11.27
C LYS A 191 -18.67 -6.31 11.36
N VAL A 192 -19.01 -5.03 11.22
CA VAL A 192 -20.40 -4.54 11.24
C VAL A 192 -21.23 -5.10 10.08
N VAL A 193 -20.65 -5.22 8.88
CA VAL A 193 -21.34 -5.80 7.72
C VAL A 193 -21.52 -7.32 7.85
N GLN A 194 -20.56 -8.03 8.47
CA GLN A 194 -20.70 -9.46 8.75
C GLN A 194 -21.75 -9.74 9.84
N GLU A 195 -21.86 -8.90 10.88
CA GLU A 195 -22.94 -9.00 11.88
C GLU A 195 -24.31 -8.78 11.22
N LYS A 196 -24.43 -7.77 10.35
CA LYS A 196 -25.68 -7.56 9.58
C LYS A 196 -26.02 -8.73 8.66
N LYS A 197 -25.04 -9.32 7.95
CA LYS A 197 -25.26 -10.49 7.08
C LYS A 197 -25.60 -11.76 7.85
N LYS A 198 -25.03 -11.96 9.05
CA LYS A 198 -25.43 -13.08 9.92
C LYS A 198 -26.88 -12.92 10.37
N ASN A 199 -27.31 -11.71 10.70
CA ASN A 199 -28.72 -11.44 11.04
C ASN A 199 -29.66 -11.66 9.83
N THR A 200 -29.22 -11.38 8.59
CA THR A 200 -30.04 -11.64 7.39
C THR A 200 -30.29 -13.13 7.12
N ILE A 201 -29.33 -14.01 7.40
CA ILE A 201 -29.52 -15.46 7.19
C ILE A 201 -30.46 -16.05 8.27
N VAL A 202 -30.40 -15.52 9.49
CA VAL A 202 -31.35 -15.92 10.56
C VAL A 202 -32.77 -15.41 10.25
N ASP A 203 -32.91 -14.17 9.75
CA ASP A 203 -34.19 -13.63 9.25
C ASP A 203 -34.76 -14.43 8.06
N ASP A 204 -33.92 -14.92 7.14
CA ASP A 204 -34.39 -15.69 5.97
C ASP A 204 -34.77 -17.14 6.32
N ILE A 205 -34.23 -17.73 7.40
CA ILE A 205 -34.66 -19.04 7.92
C ILE A 205 -36.00 -18.92 8.66
N GLU A 206 -36.22 -17.82 9.40
CA GLU A 206 -37.53 -17.56 10.04
C GLU A 206 -38.63 -17.31 9.00
N ARG A 207 -38.31 -16.71 7.85
CA ARG A 207 -39.27 -16.45 6.76
C ARG A 207 -39.74 -17.70 6.01
N LEU A 208 -38.92 -18.75 5.92
CA LEU A 208 -39.30 -20.02 5.26
C LEU A 208 -40.11 -20.95 6.17
N SER A 209 -40.22 -20.64 7.46
CA SER A 209 -40.92 -21.46 8.45
C SER A 209 -42.33 -20.93 8.78
N GLN A 210 -42.77 -19.85 8.13
CA GLN A 210 -43.98 -19.10 8.48
C GLN A 210 -45.00 -18.93 7.35
N ASP A 211 -44.91 -19.72 6.27
CA ASP A 211 -45.99 -19.82 5.27
C ASP A 211 -47.06 -20.84 5.70
N GLU A 212 -47.70 -20.59 6.84
CA GLU A 212 -49.12 -20.86 7.05
C GLU A 212 -49.75 -19.79 7.97
N VAL A 213 -50.61 -18.98 7.34
CA VAL A 213 -51.78 -18.28 7.91
C VAL A 213 -51.56 -16.96 8.69
N SER A 214 -52.02 -15.87 8.06
CA SER A 214 -52.69 -14.66 8.61
C SER A 214 -51.89 -13.48 9.21
N THR A 215 -51.86 -12.40 8.40
CA THR A 215 -52.07 -10.96 8.71
C THR A 215 -51.11 -10.16 9.63
N PRO A 216 -50.89 -8.84 9.34
CA PRO A 216 -49.74 -8.06 9.82
C PRO A 216 -50.06 -7.10 10.97
N LYS A 217 -49.01 -6.72 11.74
CA LYS A 217 -48.94 -5.76 12.87
C LYS A 217 -49.41 -6.29 14.24
N LYS A 218 -48.48 -6.82 15.05
CA LYS A 218 -48.72 -6.93 16.52
C LYS A 218 -47.50 -6.98 17.46
N GLN A 219 -46.26 -6.99 16.98
CA GLN A 219 -45.12 -7.28 17.87
C GLN A 219 -44.40 -6.06 18.45
N LYS A 220 -44.63 -4.84 17.97
CA LYS A 220 -43.98 -3.64 18.55
C LYS A 220 -44.74 -3.01 19.71
N GLU A 221 -46.03 -3.31 19.87
CA GLU A 221 -46.85 -2.82 20.99
C GLU A 221 -46.77 -3.73 22.22
N GLU A 222 -46.53 -5.03 22.05
CA GLU A 222 -46.48 -5.99 23.18
C GLU A 222 -45.19 -5.85 24.02
N GLU A 223 -44.02 -5.57 23.43
CA GLU A 223 -42.79 -5.33 24.20
C GLU A 223 -42.83 -4.00 24.97
N GLU A 224 -43.34 -2.92 24.36
CA GLU A 224 -43.49 -1.63 25.05
C GLU A 224 -44.54 -1.70 26.17
N GLN A 225 -45.63 -2.47 26.00
CA GLN A 225 -46.60 -2.70 27.07
C GLN A 225 -46.04 -3.57 28.19
N ASN A 226 -45.23 -4.59 27.87
CA ASN A 226 -44.63 -5.47 28.88
C ASN A 226 -43.63 -4.72 29.77
N ILE A 227 -42.75 -3.90 29.18
CA ILE A 227 -41.79 -3.07 29.94
C ILE A 227 -42.51 -2.03 30.81
N LYS A 228 -43.62 -1.45 30.33
CA LYS A 228 -44.40 -0.46 31.08
C LYS A 228 -45.17 -1.08 32.25
N THR A 229 -45.60 -2.33 32.10
CA THR A 229 -46.28 -3.10 33.15
C THR A 229 -45.32 -3.51 34.27
N ASP A 230 -44.08 -3.89 33.92
CA ASP A 230 -43.03 -4.24 34.87
C ASP A 230 -42.60 -3.05 35.75
N TYR A 231 -42.46 -1.86 35.15
CA TYR A 231 -42.12 -0.64 35.90
C TYR A 231 -43.21 -0.21 36.90
N GLU A 232 -44.49 -0.31 36.51
CA GLU A 232 -45.63 0.00 37.38
C GLU A 232 -45.73 -0.96 38.58
N GLN A 233 -45.44 -2.26 38.35
CA GLN A 233 -45.43 -3.27 39.41
C GLN A 233 -44.26 -3.06 40.38
N TRP A 234 -43.05 -2.81 39.87
CA TRP A 234 -41.89 -2.48 40.70
C TRP A 234 -42.13 -1.21 41.54
N LYS A 235 -42.69 -0.16 40.94
CA LYS A 235 -43.01 1.09 41.64
C LYS A 235 -44.02 0.90 42.78
N LYS A 236 -45.07 0.10 42.58
CA LYS A 236 -46.04 -0.22 43.64
C LYS A 236 -45.39 -1.02 44.78
N GLN A 237 -44.52 -1.98 44.45
CA GLN A 237 -43.80 -2.78 45.44
C GLN A 237 -42.91 -1.91 46.34
N ILE A 238 -42.16 -0.96 45.75
CA ILE A 238 -41.29 -0.04 46.49
C ILE A 238 -42.10 0.91 47.39
N LEU A 239 -43.21 1.44 46.89
CA LEU A 239 -44.06 2.36 47.66
C LEU A 239 -44.75 1.65 48.83
N GLU A 240 -45.24 0.42 48.65
CA GLU A 240 -45.87 -0.33 49.74
C GLU A 240 -44.83 -0.77 50.79
N ASN A 241 -43.63 -1.21 50.37
CA ASN A 241 -42.55 -1.51 51.31
C ASN A 241 -42.13 -0.29 52.13
N ALA A 242 -42.07 0.90 51.52
CA ALA A 242 -41.82 2.14 52.25
C ALA A 242 -42.96 2.48 53.22
N ARG A 243 -44.22 2.23 52.83
CA ARG A 243 -45.39 2.47 53.67
C ARG A 243 -45.46 1.53 54.87
N ILE A 244 -45.11 0.25 54.66
CA ILE A 244 -44.99 -0.76 55.72
C ILE A 244 -43.85 -0.38 56.67
N ALA A 245 -42.69 0.02 56.15
CA ALA A 245 -41.56 0.46 56.97
C ALA A 245 -41.88 1.71 57.82
N ILE A 246 -42.73 2.63 57.32
CA ILE A 246 -43.20 3.79 58.10
C ILE A 246 -44.25 3.40 59.14
N LYS A 247 -45.01 2.32 58.91
CA LYS A 247 -46.04 1.82 59.83
C LYS A 247 -45.45 0.97 60.97
N ASP A 248 -44.35 0.26 60.69
CA ASP A 248 -43.61 -0.55 61.66
C ASP A 248 -42.57 0.26 62.47
N GLY A 249 -42.37 1.54 62.11
CA GLY A 249 -41.49 2.48 62.80
C GLY A 249 -42.20 3.46 63.74
N LYS A 250 -43.42 3.14 64.22
CA LYS A 250 -44.21 3.99 65.13
C LYS A 250 -44.68 3.25 66.37
#